data_AF-A0A0Q0ZU43-F1
#
_entry.id   AF-A0A0Q0ZU43-F1
#
_cell.length_a   1.000
_cell.length_b   1.000
_cell.length_c   1.000
_cell.angle_alpha   90.00
_cell.angle_beta   90.00
_cell.angle_gamma   90.00
#
_symmetry.space_group_name_H-M   'P 1'
#
loop_
_entity.id
_entity.type
_entity.pdbx_description
1 polymer ?
#
loop_
_entity_poly.entity_id
_entity_poly.type
_entity_poly.pdbx_seq_one_letter_code
_entity_poly.pdbx_strand_id
1 'polypeptide(L)'
;MEKQFLQEFIGEKNRVSIMKQVSLIIIALFAIWSLGKAQPSNTNQIDLDFQKLVKLKCTYERYGLIASQTSKIESLNMRDSIFDLYKSQAYKIKTAPNIYLKHINHVLKNDKNLSTEETLPYKYMSVTGGGYINSRWYLIKKIDLYRVIKYSLFKKKDSILPQDFRGLPVVNEKNYNGYDKTKQGDFKSAFRFLLHNLSLSTQEVKFIKNNDNQIHVLDMKKYLDKNGLSIVNKNFITWAINYFIKDPKVSLAYLDNVYEVIRNQDYLPRDQSATKSQ
;
A
#
# COMPACT_ATOMS: atom_id res chain seq x y z
N MET A 1 36.82 -76.95 -4.24
CA MET A 1 35.74 -76.27 -3.49
C MET A 1 36.14 -74.84 -3.12
N GLU A 2 37.32 -74.60 -2.54
CA GLU A 2 37.79 -73.23 -2.16
C GLU A 2 37.89 -72.22 -3.33
N LYS A 3 38.30 -72.64 -4.52
CA LYS A 3 38.44 -71.73 -5.68
C LYS A 3 37.11 -71.16 -6.18
N GLN A 4 36.01 -71.90 -6.04
CA GLN A 4 34.67 -71.42 -6.43
C GLN A 4 34.16 -70.39 -5.42
N PHE A 5 34.37 -70.62 -4.12
CA PHE A 5 33.98 -69.69 -3.06
C PHE A 5 34.69 -68.33 -3.17
N LEU A 6 35.99 -68.34 -3.50
CA LEU A 6 36.77 -67.11 -3.71
C LEU A 6 36.31 -66.30 -4.93
N GLN A 7 35.91 -66.96 -6.03
CA GLN A 7 35.38 -66.26 -7.21
C GLN A 7 34.02 -65.61 -6.95
N GLU A 8 33.16 -66.29 -6.18
CA GLU A 8 31.84 -65.79 -5.82
C GLU A 8 31.94 -64.57 -4.90
N PHE A 9 32.82 -64.63 -3.89
CA PHE A 9 33.05 -63.53 -2.95
C PHE A 9 33.68 -62.28 -3.61
N ILE A 10 34.61 -62.46 -4.56
CA ILE A 10 35.19 -61.34 -5.33
C ILE A 10 34.13 -60.71 -6.24
N GLY A 11 33.27 -61.52 -6.87
CA GLY A 11 32.17 -61.04 -7.69
C GLY A 11 31.17 -60.20 -6.91
N GLU A 12 30.82 -60.62 -5.69
CA GLU A 12 29.88 -59.91 -4.83
C GLU A 12 30.45 -58.58 -4.30
N LYS A 13 31.73 -58.57 -3.89
CA LYS A 13 32.42 -57.34 -3.45
C LYS A 13 32.51 -56.30 -4.58
N ASN A 14 32.76 -56.73 -5.81
CA ASN A 14 32.78 -55.84 -6.97
C ASN A 14 31.39 -55.30 -7.32
N ARG A 15 30.32 -56.11 -7.20
CA ARG A 15 28.94 -55.65 -7.39
C ARG A 15 28.53 -54.58 -6.37
N VAL A 16 28.90 -54.75 -5.10
CA VAL A 16 28.61 -53.77 -4.05
C VAL A 16 29.38 -52.45 -4.29
N SER A 17 30.62 -52.52 -4.77
CA SER A 17 31.41 -51.32 -5.12
C SER A 17 30.79 -50.55 -6.29
N ILE A 18 30.37 -51.26 -7.34
CA ILE A 18 29.72 -50.66 -8.52
C ILE A 18 28.38 -50.04 -8.14
N MET A 19 27.55 -50.70 -7.33
CA MET A 19 26.28 -50.14 -6.87
C MET A 19 26.48 -48.84 -6.08
N LYS A 20 27.48 -48.78 -5.19
CA LYS A 20 27.78 -47.54 -4.43
C LYS A 20 28.21 -46.38 -5.34
N GLN A 21 29.02 -46.65 -6.38
CA GLN A 21 29.43 -45.63 -7.35
C GLN A 21 28.25 -45.13 -8.17
N VAL A 22 27.37 -46.02 -8.63
CA VAL A 22 26.15 -45.65 -9.37
C VAL A 22 25.21 -44.82 -8.49
N SER A 23 24.99 -45.20 -7.23
CA SER A 23 24.17 -44.41 -6.29
C SER A 23 24.74 -43.01 -6.07
N LEU A 24 26.06 -42.87 -5.92
CA LEU A 24 26.71 -41.57 -5.78
C LEU A 24 26.54 -40.69 -7.02
N ILE A 25 26.64 -41.27 -8.21
CA ILE A 25 26.43 -40.55 -9.48
C ILE A 25 24.98 -40.08 -9.59
N ILE A 26 24.00 -40.92 -9.22
CA ILE A 26 22.57 -40.55 -9.23
C ILE A 26 22.30 -39.39 -8.26
N ILE A 27 22.85 -39.43 -7.04
CA ILE A 27 22.70 -38.36 -6.04
C ILE A 27 23.35 -37.06 -6.54
N ALA A 28 24.55 -37.13 -7.13
CA ALA A 28 25.24 -35.98 -7.69
C ALA A 28 24.45 -35.35 -8.86
N LEU A 29 23.92 -36.18 -9.76
CA LEU A 29 23.06 -35.72 -10.86
C LEU A 29 21.77 -35.07 -10.33
N PHE A 30 21.16 -35.61 -9.28
CA PHE A 30 19.97 -35.02 -8.65
C PHE A 30 20.27 -33.67 -7.98
N ALA A 31 21.44 -33.53 -7.35
CA ALA A 31 21.90 -32.27 -6.76
C ALA A 31 22.21 -31.20 -7.81
N ILE A 32 22.75 -31.59 -8.97
CA ILE A 32 23.01 -30.66 -10.09
C ILE A 32 21.70 -30.24 -10.76
N TRP A 33 20.72 -31.14 -10.87
CA TRP A 33 19.40 -30.83 -11.44
C TRP A 33 18.54 -29.92 -10.56
N SER A 34 18.70 -29.99 -9.24
CA SER A 34 18.01 -29.08 -8.31
C SER A 34 18.60 -27.67 -8.33
N LEU A 35 19.91 -27.52 -8.58
CA LEU A 35 20.58 -26.22 -8.76
C LEU A 35 20.19 -25.53 -10.08
N GLY A 36 19.90 -26.29 -11.15
CA GLY A 36 19.51 -25.76 -12.46
C GLY A 36 18.09 -25.15 -12.55
N LYS A 37 17.24 -25.34 -11.53
CA LYS A 37 15.88 -24.76 -11.47
C LYS A 37 15.75 -23.56 -10.52
N ALA A 38 16.84 -23.06 -9.95
CA ALA A 38 16.82 -21.80 -9.24
C ALA A 38 16.89 -20.62 -10.23
N GLN A 39 15.76 -19.91 -10.39
CA GLN A 39 15.53 -18.66 -11.14
C GLN A 39 14.99 -18.86 -12.57
N PRO A 40 13.66 -18.72 -12.74
CA PRO A 40 13.06 -17.38 -12.78
C PRO A 40 11.77 -17.30 -11.94
N SER A 41 11.87 -16.91 -10.66
CA SER A 41 10.70 -16.77 -9.78
C SER A 41 10.60 -15.42 -9.05
N ASN A 42 11.59 -14.54 -9.19
CA ASN A 42 11.61 -13.28 -8.43
C ASN A 42 10.64 -12.22 -8.99
N THR A 43 10.48 -12.13 -10.32
CA THR A 43 9.57 -11.16 -10.96
C THR A 43 8.11 -11.42 -10.57
N ASN A 44 7.69 -12.70 -10.55
CA ASN A 44 6.35 -13.09 -10.11
C ASN A 44 6.12 -12.73 -8.63
N GLN A 45 7.14 -12.90 -7.78
CA GLN A 45 7.02 -12.57 -6.37
C GLN A 45 6.89 -11.05 -6.12
N ILE A 46 7.60 -10.23 -6.88
CA ILE A 46 7.48 -8.76 -6.80
C ILE A 46 6.09 -8.30 -7.21
N ASP A 47 5.55 -8.87 -8.28
CA ASP A 47 4.19 -8.56 -8.75
C ASP A 47 3.14 -8.97 -7.72
N LEU A 48 3.29 -10.14 -7.10
CA LEU A 48 2.43 -10.59 -5.99
C LEU A 48 2.52 -9.65 -4.78
N ASP A 49 3.71 -9.14 -4.46
CA ASP A 49 3.89 -8.17 -3.39
C ASP A 49 3.17 -6.84 -3.67
N PHE A 50 3.18 -6.38 -4.91
CA PHE A 50 2.43 -5.18 -5.33
C PHE A 50 0.92 -5.42 -5.33
N GLN A 51 0.45 -6.58 -5.80
CA GLN A 51 -0.97 -6.95 -5.71
C GLN A 51 -1.45 -7.01 -4.26
N LYS A 52 -0.64 -7.62 -3.37
CA LYS A 52 -0.92 -7.67 -1.93
C LYS A 52 -0.99 -6.26 -1.32
N LEU A 53 -0.07 -5.38 -1.68
CA LEU A 53 -0.07 -3.98 -1.24
C LEU A 53 -1.38 -3.27 -1.62
N VAL A 54 -1.81 -3.39 -2.88
CA VAL A 54 -3.06 -2.79 -3.37
C VAL A 54 -4.28 -3.39 -2.68
N LYS A 55 -4.32 -4.71 -2.49
CA LYS A 55 -5.42 -5.40 -1.78
C LYS A 55 -5.57 -4.91 -0.34
N LEU A 56 -4.45 -4.78 0.38
CA LEU A 56 -4.43 -4.28 1.75
C LEU A 56 -4.90 -2.82 1.82
N LYS A 57 -4.41 -1.97 0.92
CA LYS A 57 -4.88 -0.58 0.78
C LYS A 57 -6.40 -0.49 0.58
N CYS A 58 -6.93 -1.21 -0.41
CA CYS A 58 -8.38 -1.22 -0.69
C CYS A 58 -9.20 -1.69 0.51
N THR A 59 -8.70 -2.70 1.23
CA THR A 59 -9.36 -3.23 2.43
C THR A 59 -9.36 -2.21 3.57
N TYR A 60 -8.21 -1.56 3.80
CA TYR A 60 -8.07 -0.49 4.79
C TYR A 60 -9.06 0.65 4.51
N GLU A 61 -9.09 1.16 3.27
CA GLU A 61 -10.00 2.25 2.90
C GLU A 61 -11.47 1.86 3.01
N ARG A 62 -11.81 0.59 2.73
CA ARG A 62 -13.16 0.05 2.92
C ARG A 62 -13.60 0.19 4.37
N TYR A 63 -12.79 -0.32 5.31
CA TYR A 63 -13.13 -0.28 6.72
C TYR A 63 -13.11 1.15 7.27
N GLY A 64 -12.21 2.01 6.78
CA GLY A 64 -12.25 3.44 7.07
C GLY A 64 -13.56 4.11 6.68
N LEU A 65 -14.13 3.76 5.51
CA LEU A 65 -15.46 4.26 5.13
C LEU A 65 -16.57 3.71 6.01
N ILE A 66 -16.61 2.40 6.26
CA ILE A 66 -17.66 1.77 7.08
C ILE A 66 -17.64 2.33 8.51
N ALA A 67 -16.46 2.48 9.09
CA ALA A 67 -16.27 3.09 10.40
C ALA A 67 -16.83 4.51 10.44
N SER A 68 -16.54 5.33 9.42
CA SER A 68 -17.05 6.70 9.34
C SER A 68 -18.58 6.81 9.20
N GLN A 69 -19.25 5.77 8.69
CA GLN A 69 -20.71 5.76 8.52
C GLN A 69 -21.47 5.18 9.70
N THR A 70 -20.90 4.16 10.34
CA THR A 70 -21.62 3.35 11.32
C THR A 70 -21.16 3.61 12.76
N SER A 71 -20.01 4.25 12.96
CA SER A 71 -19.35 4.41 14.26
C SER A 71 -19.17 3.09 15.03
N LYS A 72 -19.16 1.94 14.35
CA LYS A 72 -19.03 0.62 14.98
C LYS A 72 -17.56 0.35 15.35
N ILE A 73 -17.31 0.08 16.63
CA ILE A 73 -15.99 -0.27 17.19
C ILE A 73 -15.34 -1.41 16.42
N GLU A 74 -16.10 -2.44 16.04
CA GLU A 74 -15.59 -3.57 15.25
C GLU A 74 -14.97 -3.13 13.91
N SER A 75 -15.57 -2.15 13.24
CA SER A 75 -15.06 -1.64 11.95
C SER A 75 -13.79 -0.82 12.13
N LEU A 76 -13.65 -0.10 13.26
CA LEU A 76 -12.42 0.59 13.63
C LEU A 76 -11.29 -0.39 13.92
N ASN A 77 -11.55 -1.42 14.74
CA ASN A 77 -10.56 -2.46 15.04
C ASN A 77 -10.07 -3.19 13.78
N MET A 78 -10.99 -3.52 12.87
CA MET A 78 -10.63 -4.11 11.58
C MET A 78 -9.83 -3.15 10.70
N ARG A 79 -10.20 -1.86 10.66
CA ARG A 79 -9.43 -0.84 9.92
C ARG A 79 -7.98 -0.81 10.42
N ASP A 80 -7.78 -0.77 11.74
CA ASP A 80 -6.46 -0.60 12.35
C ASP A 80 -5.59 -1.85 12.16
N SER A 81 -6.16 -3.04 12.34
CA SER A 81 -5.46 -4.30 12.05
C SER A 81 -5.00 -4.39 10.58
N ILE A 82 -5.86 -4.02 9.64
CA ILE A 82 -5.51 -4.00 8.21
C ILE A 82 -4.49 -2.90 7.91
N PHE A 83 -4.55 -1.77 8.61
CA PHE A 83 -3.60 -0.67 8.46
C PHE A 83 -2.17 -1.11 8.83
N ASP A 84 -1.99 -1.86 9.91
CA ASP A 84 -0.68 -2.39 10.30
C ASP A 84 -0.10 -3.36 9.27
N LEU A 85 -0.95 -4.24 8.73
CA LEU A 85 -0.56 -5.16 7.65
C LEU A 85 -0.18 -4.38 6.38
N TYR A 86 -0.95 -3.36 6.03
CA TYR A 86 -0.70 -2.50 4.89
C TYR A 86 0.64 -1.75 5.02
N LYS A 87 0.86 -1.11 6.17
CA LYS A 87 2.10 -0.40 6.49
C LYS A 87 3.30 -1.34 6.48
N SER A 88 3.16 -2.54 7.03
CA SER A 88 4.21 -3.56 7.03
C SER A 88 4.58 -4.01 5.62
N GLN A 89 3.59 -4.20 4.74
CA GLN A 89 3.84 -4.53 3.33
C GLN A 89 4.52 -3.38 2.58
N ALA A 90 4.11 -2.12 2.82
CA ALA A 90 4.77 -0.95 2.23
C ALA A 90 6.22 -0.82 2.72
N TYR A 91 6.46 -1.09 4.01
CA TYR A 91 7.78 -1.10 4.61
C TYR A 91 8.68 -2.18 3.98
N LYS A 92 8.20 -3.42 3.83
CA LYS A 92 8.90 -4.51 3.15
C LYS A 92 9.39 -4.09 1.75
N ILE A 93 8.52 -3.43 0.99
CA ILE A 93 8.86 -2.95 -0.36
C ILE A 93 9.93 -1.84 -0.29
N LYS A 94 9.80 -0.93 0.67
CA LYS A 94 10.69 0.22 0.82
C LYS A 94 12.09 -0.15 1.29
N THR A 95 12.24 -1.19 2.12
CA THR A 95 13.54 -1.59 2.69
C THR A 95 14.42 -2.41 1.75
N ALA A 96 13.88 -2.90 0.64
CA ALA A 96 14.66 -3.60 -0.38
C ALA A 96 14.67 -2.86 -1.75
N PRO A 97 15.12 -1.59 -1.78
CA PRO A 97 15.03 -0.75 -2.98
C PRO A 97 15.77 -1.36 -4.18
N ASN A 98 16.90 -2.03 -3.97
CA ASN A 98 17.68 -2.66 -5.03
C ASN A 98 16.92 -3.75 -5.79
N ILE A 99 15.96 -4.41 -5.13
CA ILE A 99 15.12 -5.46 -5.73
C ILE A 99 13.94 -4.81 -6.44
N TYR A 100 13.15 -4.03 -5.69
CA TYR A 100 11.89 -3.48 -6.19
C TYR A 100 12.09 -2.36 -7.22
N LEU A 101 13.04 -1.44 -7.04
CA LEU A 101 13.31 -0.40 -8.03
C LEU A 101 13.93 -0.96 -9.30
N LYS A 102 14.78 -2.00 -9.20
CA LYS A 102 15.34 -2.67 -10.39
C LYS A 102 14.21 -3.27 -11.23
N HIS A 103 13.26 -3.97 -10.62
CA HIS A 103 12.08 -4.50 -11.29
C HIS A 103 11.20 -3.39 -11.89
N ILE A 104 10.84 -2.38 -11.09
CA ILE A 104 10.02 -1.27 -11.57
C ILE A 104 10.69 -0.55 -12.76
N ASN A 105 11.98 -0.25 -12.67
CA ASN A 105 12.71 0.42 -13.75
C ASN A 105 12.83 -0.47 -14.98
N HIS A 106 13.04 -1.77 -14.80
CA HIS A 106 13.07 -2.73 -15.92
C HIS A 106 11.73 -2.75 -16.64
N VAL A 107 10.62 -2.88 -15.91
CA VAL A 107 9.28 -2.88 -16.51
C VAL A 107 8.96 -1.54 -17.18
N LEU A 108 9.25 -0.40 -16.52
CA LEU A 108 9.03 0.94 -17.10
C LEU A 108 9.91 1.24 -18.33
N LYS A 109 11.08 0.59 -18.47
CA LYS A 109 12.01 0.82 -19.59
C LYS A 109 11.68 -0.04 -20.81
N ASN A 110 11.20 -1.26 -20.60
CA ASN A 110 10.88 -2.22 -21.68
C ASN A 110 9.48 -1.99 -22.29
N ASP A 111 8.85 -0.89 -21.90
CA ASP A 111 7.43 -0.59 -22.01
C ASP A 111 7.01 -0.02 -23.38
N LYS A 112 7.51 -0.60 -24.48
CA LYS A 112 6.88 -0.40 -25.80
C LYS A 112 5.74 -1.40 -26.05
N ASN A 113 5.79 -2.58 -25.42
CA ASN A 113 4.90 -3.72 -25.74
C ASN A 113 4.32 -4.43 -24.51
N LEU A 114 4.53 -3.96 -23.27
CA LEU A 114 3.79 -4.54 -22.14
C LEU A 114 2.31 -4.26 -22.41
N SER A 115 1.50 -5.31 -22.45
CA SER A 115 0.07 -5.21 -22.76
C SER A 115 -0.53 -4.07 -21.96
N THR A 116 -0.85 -2.98 -22.66
CA THR A 116 -1.48 -1.76 -22.14
C THR A 116 -2.86 -2.03 -21.53
N GLU A 117 -3.28 -3.30 -21.55
CA GLU A 117 -4.55 -3.86 -21.11
C GLU A 117 -4.46 -4.58 -19.75
N GLU A 118 -3.26 -4.92 -19.24
CA GLU A 118 -3.13 -5.49 -17.90
C GLU A 118 -3.48 -4.43 -16.83
N THR A 119 -4.75 -4.43 -16.46
CA THR A 119 -5.27 -3.61 -15.37
C THR A 119 -5.38 -4.42 -14.09
N LEU A 120 -4.95 -3.82 -12.99
CA LEU A 120 -5.25 -4.31 -11.66
C LEU A 120 -6.50 -3.61 -11.16
N PRO A 121 -7.43 -4.35 -10.53
CA PRO A 121 -8.55 -3.73 -9.86
C PRO A 121 -8.02 -2.83 -8.74
N TYR A 122 -8.31 -1.54 -8.86
CA TYR A 122 -8.00 -0.54 -7.84
C TYR A 122 -9.28 0.17 -7.43
N LYS A 123 -9.73 -0.10 -6.21
CA LYS A 123 -11.00 0.43 -5.75
C LYS A 123 -10.76 1.77 -5.05
N TYR A 124 -10.88 2.88 -5.78
CA TYR A 124 -11.06 4.17 -5.13
C TYR A 124 -12.43 4.22 -4.48
N MET A 125 -12.45 4.16 -3.15
CA MET A 125 -13.68 4.14 -2.38
C MET A 125 -14.15 5.57 -2.12
N SER A 126 -15.26 5.96 -2.77
CA SER A 126 -15.92 7.25 -2.51
C SER A 126 -17.32 7.03 -1.94
N VAL A 127 -17.67 7.83 -0.93
CA VAL A 127 -19.08 7.98 -0.52
C VAL A 127 -19.73 8.90 -1.55
N THR A 128 -20.68 8.39 -2.33
CA THR A 128 -21.57 9.24 -3.13
C THR A 128 -22.68 9.79 -2.25
N GLY A 129 -23.21 10.97 -2.59
CA GLY A 129 -24.09 11.83 -1.76
C GLY A 129 -25.45 11.27 -1.29
N GLY A 130 -25.59 9.95 -1.15
CA GLY A 130 -26.74 9.28 -0.52
C GLY A 130 -26.31 8.20 0.49
N GLY A 131 -25.09 8.24 1.04
CA GLY A 131 -24.61 7.26 2.02
C GLY A 131 -24.20 5.90 1.43
N TYR A 132 -24.50 5.62 0.18
CA TYR A 132 -24.07 4.40 -0.51
C TYR A 132 -22.56 4.43 -0.79
N ILE A 133 -21.86 3.36 -0.40
CA ILE A 133 -20.48 3.10 -0.81
C ILE A 133 -20.50 2.83 -2.29
N ASN A 134 -20.07 3.80 -3.11
CA ASN A 134 -19.94 3.59 -4.54
C ASN A 134 -18.81 2.57 -4.75
N SER A 135 -19.22 1.34 -5.04
CA SER A 135 -18.33 0.20 -5.19
C SER A 135 -17.80 0.03 -6.61
N ARG A 136 -18.04 1.00 -7.51
CA ARG A 136 -17.55 0.95 -8.89
C ARG A 136 -16.04 0.71 -8.87
N TRP A 137 -15.64 -0.36 -9.54
CA TRP A 137 -14.26 -0.76 -9.65
C TRP A 137 -13.57 0.24 -10.57
N TYR A 138 -12.60 0.98 -10.05
CA TYR A 138 -11.66 1.66 -10.92
C TYR A 138 -10.56 0.65 -11.27
N LEU A 139 -10.03 0.76 -12.48
CA LEU A 139 -8.96 -0.11 -12.94
C LEU A 139 -7.71 0.75 -13.02
N ILE A 140 -6.63 0.37 -12.35
CA ILE A 140 -5.33 0.98 -12.55
C ILE A 140 -4.54 0.12 -13.51
N LYS A 141 -3.98 0.73 -14.57
CA LYS A 141 -3.00 0.03 -15.39
C LYS A 141 -1.79 -0.34 -14.52
N LYS A 142 -1.30 -1.56 -14.66
CA LYS A 142 -0.14 -2.06 -13.90
C LYS A 142 1.06 -1.11 -13.99
N ILE A 143 1.27 -0.51 -15.16
CA ILE A 143 2.33 0.48 -15.38
C ILE A 143 2.17 1.74 -14.53
N ASP A 144 0.96 2.27 -14.43
CA ASP A 144 0.71 3.46 -13.63
C ASP A 144 0.77 3.13 -12.14
N LEU A 145 0.38 1.91 -11.73
CA LEU A 145 0.62 1.45 -10.36
C LEU A 145 2.12 1.46 -10.02
N TYR A 146 2.98 0.99 -10.92
CA TYR A 146 4.43 1.01 -10.69
C TYR A 146 4.99 2.43 -10.61
N ARG A 147 4.47 3.34 -11.45
CA ARG A 147 4.80 4.77 -11.36
C ARG A 147 4.41 5.36 -10.01
N VAL A 148 3.20 5.05 -9.52
CA VAL A 148 2.73 5.47 -8.19
C VAL A 148 3.60 4.89 -7.07
N ILE A 149 3.91 3.58 -7.11
CA ILE A 149 4.76 2.93 -6.10
C ILE A 149 6.16 3.56 -6.09
N LYS A 150 6.79 3.72 -7.26
CA LYS A 150 8.08 4.39 -7.42
C LYS A 150 8.05 5.82 -6.87
N TYR A 151 7.00 6.56 -7.19
CA TYR A 151 6.83 7.94 -6.77
C TYR A 151 6.63 8.06 -5.26
N SER A 152 5.66 7.36 -4.70
CA SER A 152 5.29 7.48 -3.28
C SER A 152 6.31 6.83 -2.36
N LEU A 153 6.57 5.52 -2.53
CA LEU A 153 7.37 4.79 -1.55
C LEU A 153 8.88 5.07 -1.65
N PHE A 154 9.39 5.41 -2.84
CA PHE A 154 10.83 5.59 -3.05
C PHE A 154 11.23 7.05 -3.25
N LYS A 155 10.54 7.81 -4.12
CA LYS A 155 10.89 9.21 -4.38
C LYS A 155 10.43 10.13 -3.24
N LYS A 156 9.17 10.05 -2.83
CA LYS A 156 8.61 10.85 -1.72
C LYS A 156 8.92 10.26 -0.35
N LYS A 157 9.19 8.95 -0.28
CA LYS A 157 9.50 8.17 0.92
C LYS A 157 8.31 7.99 1.86
N ASP A 158 7.09 8.03 1.31
CA ASP A 158 5.84 7.91 2.03
C ASP A 158 5.80 6.57 2.81
N SER A 159 5.02 6.54 3.88
CA SER A 159 4.79 5.32 4.67
C SER A 159 3.77 4.39 4.02
N ILE A 160 2.87 4.95 3.19
CA ILE A 160 1.78 4.27 2.50
C ILE A 160 1.54 4.93 1.14
N LEU A 161 0.87 4.24 0.21
CA LEU A 161 0.40 4.85 -1.04
C LEU A 161 -0.74 5.86 -0.78
N PRO A 162 -0.81 6.94 -1.57
CA PRO A 162 -1.82 7.99 -1.44
C PRO A 162 -3.23 7.43 -1.63
N GLN A 163 -4.21 7.96 -0.91
CA GLN A 163 -5.61 7.51 -0.95
C GLN A 163 -6.19 7.61 -2.37
N ASP A 164 -5.81 8.65 -3.09
CA ASP A 164 -6.19 8.87 -4.46
C ASP A 164 -4.95 8.87 -5.35
N PHE A 165 -5.05 8.23 -6.50
CA PHE A 165 -3.98 8.24 -7.50
C PHE A 165 -4.15 9.39 -8.51
N ARG A 166 -5.31 10.08 -8.50
CA ARG A 166 -5.59 11.26 -9.32
C ARG A 166 -4.69 12.42 -8.94
N GLY A 167 -4.26 13.19 -9.94
CA GLY A 167 -3.50 14.43 -9.76
C GLY A 167 -2.05 14.20 -9.39
N LEU A 168 -1.64 12.93 -9.24
CA LEU A 168 -0.24 12.59 -9.11
C LEU A 168 0.46 12.89 -10.43
N PRO A 169 1.64 13.53 -10.41
CA PRO A 169 2.37 13.93 -11.63
C PRO A 169 2.86 12.73 -12.45
N VAL A 170 2.73 11.51 -11.91
CA VAL A 170 3.18 10.27 -12.53
C VAL A 170 2.05 9.41 -13.09
N VAL A 171 0.80 9.88 -12.95
CA VAL A 171 -0.40 9.17 -13.38
C VAL A 171 -0.98 9.90 -14.59
N ASN A 172 -1.11 9.19 -15.72
CA ASN A 172 -1.87 9.71 -16.85
C ASN A 172 -3.34 9.37 -16.68
N GLU A 173 -4.12 10.32 -16.17
CA GLU A 173 -5.55 10.14 -15.90
C GLU A 173 -6.38 9.71 -17.12
N LYS A 174 -5.92 9.97 -18.36
CA LYS A 174 -6.58 9.48 -19.59
C LYS A 174 -6.55 7.96 -19.70
N ASN A 175 -5.67 7.28 -18.97
CA ASN A 175 -5.54 5.82 -18.99
C ASN A 175 -6.61 5.10 -18.17
N TYR A 176 -7.50 5.81 -17.50
CA TYR A 176 -8.40 5.23 -16.52
C TYR A 176 -9.87 5.44 -16.90
N ASN A 177 -10.60 4.34 -17.08
CA ASN A 177 -12.03 4.39 -17.33
C ASN A 177 -12.78 4.83 -16.07
N GLY A 178 -13.73 5.76 -16.23
CA GLY A 178 -14.50 6.35 -15.13
C GLY A 178 -13.81 7.51 -14.40
N TYR A 179 -12.65 7.97 -14.87
CA TYR A 179 -11.97 9.14 -14.33
C TYR A 179 -12.58 10.43 -14.87
N ASP A 180 -13.27 11.14 -13.98
CA ASP A 180 -13.75 12.48 -14.23
C ASP A 180 -12.74 13.50 -13.69
N LYS A 181 -12.02 14.18 -14.59
CA LYS A 181 -11.01 15.20 -14.26
C LYS A 181 -11.61 16.40 -13.53
N THR A 182 -12.90 16.66 -13.70
CA THR A 182 -13.59 17.76 -13.01
C THR A 182 -13.75 17.47 -11.51
N LYS A 183 -13.56 16.22 -11.07
CA LYS A 183 -13.68 15.80 -9.66
C LYS A 183 -12.40 15.94 -8.84
N GLN A 184 -11.32 16.47 -9.40
CA GLN A 184 -10.12 16.76 -8.63
C GLN A 184 -10.34 17.93 -7.66
N GLY A 185 -11.44 18.68 -7.83
CA GLY A 185 -11.74 19.88 -7.06
C GLY A 185 -10.90 21.04 -7.58
N ASP A 186 -11.52 22.21 -7.70
CA ASP A 186 -10.78 23.42 -8.06
C ASP A 186 -9.89 23.83 -6.87
N PHE A 187 -8.56 23.73 -7.03
CA PHE A 187 -7.59 24.13 -6.01
C PHE A 187 -7.83 25.55 -5.52
N LYS A 188 -8.22 26.48 -6.40
CA LYS A 188 -8.51 27.87 -6.03
C LYS A 188 -9.72 27.94 -5.11
N SER A 189 -10.75 27.14 -5.41
CA SER A 189 -11.94 27.01 -4.57
C SER A 189 -11.64 26.32 -3.24
N ALA A 190 -10.80 25.27 -3.23
CA ALA A 190 -10.36 24.58 -2.01
C ALA A 190 -9.55 25.49 -1.10
N PHE A 191 -8.57 26.21 -1.66
CA PHE A 191 -7.78 27.22 -0.97
C PHE A 191 -8.67 28.31 -0.34
N ARG A 192 -9.60 28.89 -1.09
CA ARG A 192 -10.56 29.90 -0.58
C ARG A 192 -11.43 29.32 0.54
N PHE A 193 -11.90 28.08 0.38
CA PHE A 193 -12.70 27.40 1.39
C PHE A 193 -11.92 27.24 2.70
N LEU A 194 -10.67 26.79 2.65
CA LEU A 194 -9.84 26.63 3.85
C LEU A 194 -9.56 27.98 4.51
N LEU A 195 -9.22 29.02 3.73
CA LEU A 195 -9.01 30.37 4.27
C LEU A 195 -10.24 30.95 4.99
N HIS A 196 -11.44 30.69 4.44
CA HIS A 196 -12.67 31.20 5.02
C HIS A 196 -13.07 30.45 6.30
N ASN A 197 -12.81 29.14 6.36
CA ASN A 197 -13.33 28.28 7.41
C ASN A 197 -12.35 28.01 8.56
N LEU A 198 -11.06 28.25 8.35
CA LEU A 198 -9.99 28.00 9.32
C LEU A 198 -9.31 29.31 9.72
N SER A 199 -9.02 29.46 11.01
CA SER A 199 -8.20 30.56 11.53
C SER A 199 -6.73 30.20 11.37
N LEU A 200 -6.16 30.51 10.19
CA LEU A 200 -4.80 30.15 9.83
C LEU A 200 -3.81 31.29 10.09
N SER A 201 -2.66 30.95 10.66
CA SER A 201 -1.49 31.81 10.76
C SER A 201 -0.87 32.10 9.39
N THR A 202 0.00 33.11 9.32
CA THR A 202 0.70 33.48 8.08
C THR A 202 1.51 32.32 7.48
N GLN A 203 2.11 31.47 8.32
CA GLN A 203 2.90 30.33 7.85
C GLN A 203 2.00 29.24 7.24
N GLU A 204 0.86 28.96 7.86
CA GLU A 204 -0.13 28.01 7.36
C GLU A 204 -0.75 28.51 6.05
N VAL A 205 -1.03 29.81 5.93
CA VAL A 205 -1.48 30.43 4.67
C VAL A 205 -0.43 30.28 3.56
N LYS A 206 0.85 30.51 3.86
CA LYS A 206 1.94 30.28 2.90
C LYS A 206 2.00 28.82 2.45
N PHE A 207 1.80 27.87 3.37
CA PHE A 207 1.78 26.44 3.05
C PHE A 207 0.65 26.10 2.07
N ILE A 208 -0.60 26.51 2.36
CA ILE A 208 -1.75 26.16 1.51
C ILE A 208 -1.79 26.93 0.18
N LYS A 209 -1.04 28.03 0.07
CA LYS A 209 -0.90 28.79 -1.19
C LYS A 209 0.13 28.16 -2.15
N ASN A 210 1.03 27.31 -1.64
CA ASN A 210 2.08 26.69 -2.45
C ASN A 210 1.49 25.65 -3.41
N ASN A 211 1.83 25.76 -4.71
CA ASN A 211 1.38 24.84 -5.74
C ASN A 211 1.90 23.40 -5.54
N ASP A 212 3.04 23.22 -4.89
CA ASP A 212 3.56 21.88 -4.58
C ASP A 212 2.69 21.14 -3.54
N ASN A 213 1.89 21.88 -2.78
CA ASN A 213 1.03 21.37 -1.72
C ASN A 213 -0.44 21.23 -2.15
N GLN A 214 -0.75 21.40 -3.45
CA GLN A 214 -2.12 21.35 -3.98
C GLN A 214 -2.88 20.10 -3.52
N ILE A 215 -2.24 18.94 -3.54
CA ILE A 215 -2.87 17.68 -3.15
C ILE A 215 -3.31 17.69 -1.68
N HIS A 216 -2.49 18.23 -0.78
CA HIS A 216 -2.85 18.37 0.63
C HIS A 216 -4.03 19.31 0.81
N VAL A 217 -4.07 20.43 0.07
CA VAL A 217 -5.17 21.41 0.13
C VAL A 217 -6.49 20.80 -0.32
N LEU A 218 -6.47 20.05 -1.42
CA LEU A 218 -7.64 19.33 -1.91
C LEU A 218 -8.11 18.26 -0.92
N ASP A 219 -7.19 17.48 -0.36
CA ASP A 219 -7.48 16.46 0.64
C ASP A 219 -8.10 17.07 1.92
N MET A 220 -7.57 18.20 2.39
CA MET A 220 -8.09 18.89 3.57
C MET A 220 -9.50 19.44 3.34
N LYS A 221 -9.76 20.04 2.17
CA LYS A 221 -11.11 20.51 1.82
C LYS A 221 -12.09 19.33 1.76
N LYS A 222 -11.71 18.26 1.06
CA LYS A 222 -12.51 17.03 0.94
C LYS A 222 -12.80 16.39 2.30
N TYR A 223 -11.82 16.42 3.21
CA TYR A 223 -12.01 15.94 4.57
C TYR A 223 -13.10 16.74 5.30
N LEU A 224 -13.04 18.08 5.24
CA LEU A 224 -14.03 18.94 5.90
C LEU A 224 -15.41 18.85 5.25
N ASP A 225 -15.48 18.69 3.93
CA ASP A 225 -16.73 18.43 3.22
C ASP A 225 -17.38 17.12 3.70
N LYS A 226 -16.57 16.08 3.93
CA LYS A 226 -17.05 14.76 4.34
C LYS A 226 -17.44 14.70 5.82
N ASN A 227 -16.59 15.24 6.69
CA ASN A 227 -16.72 15.07 8.15
C ASN A 227 -17.41 16.27 8.83
N GLY A 228 -17.66 17.36 8.09
CA GLY A 228 -18.26 18.58 8.60
C GLY A 228 -17.26 19.55 9.25
N LEU A 229 -17.72 20.77 9.47
CA LEU A 229 -16.94 21.91 9.98
C LEU A 229 -16.93 22.02 11.53
N SER A 230 -16.95 20.89 12.23
CA SER A 230 -16.88 20.88 13.69
C SER A 230 -15.54 21.46 14.19
N ILE A 231 -15.53 21.98 15.41
CA ILE A 231 -14.31 22.49 16.05
C ILE A 231 -13.21 21.41 16.05
N VAL A 232 -13.57 20.17 16.34
CA VAL A 232 -12.66 19.01 16.35
C VAL A 232 -12.02 18.80 14.98
N ASN A 233 -12.80 18.81 13.90
CA ASN A 233 -12.28 18.60 12.55
C ASN A 233 -11.43 19.78 12.07
N LYS A 234 -11.83 21.02 12.40
CA LYS A 234 -11.01 22.20 12.11
C LYS A 234 -9.67 22.15 12.83
N ASN A 235 -9.66 21.77 14.11
CA ASN A 235 -8.44 21.61 14.89
C ASN A 235 -7.53 20.51 14.31
N PHE A 236 -8.10 19.38 13.87
CA PHE A 236 -7.35 18.35 13.16
C PHE A 236 -6.69 18.90 11.89
N ILE A 237 -7.42 19.63 11.04
CA ILE A 237 -6.84 20.19 9.82
C ILE A 237 -5.74 21.20 10.13
N THR A 238 -5.95 22.10 11.09
CA THR A 238 -4.91 23.05 11.53
C THR A 238 -3.67 22.33 12.07
N TRP A 239 -3.86 21.29 12.89
CA TRP A 239 -2.77 20.44 13.38
C TRP A 239 -2.03 19.75 12.22
N ALA A 240 -2.77 19.22 11.24
CA ALA A 240 -2.21 18.56 10.08
C ALA A 240 -1.39 19.52 9.20
N ILE A 241 -1.84 20.77 9.01
CA ILE A 241 -1.05 21.80 8.29
C ILE A 241 0.28 22.03 9.01
N ASN A 242 0.27 22.19 10.34
CA ASN A 242 1.49 22.37 11.13
C ASN A 242 2.43 21.17 11.03
N TYR A 243 1.88 19.96 10.93
CA TYR A 243 2.67 18.76 10.67
C TYR A 243 3.29 18.81 9.27
N PHE A 244 2.50 19.08 8.23
CA PHE A 244 2.97 19.10 6.84
C PHE A 244 4.02 20.20 6.58
N ILE A 245 3.97 21.32 7.30
CA ILE A 245 5.01 22.35 7.24
C ILE A 245 6.38 21.77 7.62
N LYS A 246 6.41 20.82 8.56
CA LYS A 246 7.65 20.16 9.04
C LYS A 246 7.99 18.94 8.20
N ASP A 247 6.98 18.14 7.85
CA ASP A 247 7.11 16.93 7.05
C ASP A 247 5.95 16.78 6.06
N PRO A 248 6.07 17.31 4.83
CA PRO A 248 5.01 17.24 3.82
C PRO A 248 4.89 15.85 3.16
N LYS A 249 5.64 14.84 3.62
CA LYS A 249 5.69 13.51 2.99
C LYS A 249 4.64 12.55 3.54
N VAL A 250 3.94 12.93 4.61
CA VAL A 250 2.85 12.11 5.15
C VAL A 250 1.52 12.46 4.46
N SER A 251 0.59 11.51 4.40
CA SER A 251 -0.75 11.76 3.86
C SER A 251 -1.69 12.28 4.95
N LEU A 252 -2.74 13.02 4.57
CA LEU A 252 -3.75 13.48 5.53
C LEU A 252 -4.46 12.28 6.21
N ALA A 253 -4.68 11.19 5.48
CA ALA A 253 -5.25 9.97 6.05
C ALA A 253 -4.35 9.33 7.13
N TYR A 254 -3.02 9.35 6.92
CA TYR A 254 -2.08 8.90 7.94
C TYR A 254 -2.20 9.78 9.20
N LEU A 255 -2.23 11.09 9.01
CA LEU A 255 -2.38 12.05 10.09
C LEU A 255 -3.71 11.92 10.83
N ASP A 256 -4.80 11.60 10.12
CA ASP A 256 -6.13 11.38 10.69
C ASP A 256 -6.11 10.21 11.69
N ASN A 257 -5.47 9.09 11.30
CA ASN A 257 -5.30 7.93 12.19
C ASN A 257 -4.43 8.28 13.41
N VAL A 258 -3.32 9.02 13.21
CA VAL A 258 -2.45 9.44 14.33
C VAL A 258 -3.21 10.37 15.28
N TYR A 259 -3.98 11.31 14.73
CA TYR A 259 -4.76 12.27 15.49
C TYR A 259 -5.98 11.65 16.16
N GLU A 260 -6.41 10.46 15.75
CA GLU A 260 -7.49 9.74 16.42
C GLU A 260 -7.12 9.33 17.85
N VAL A 261 -5.87 8.95 18.08
CA VAL A 261 -5.35 8.70 19.44
C VAL A 261 -5.45 9.96 20.28
N ILE A 262 -5.16 11.13 19.70
CA ILE A 262 -5.26 12.44 20.36
C ILE A 262 -6.73 12.81 20.63
N ARG A 263 -7.62 12.56 19.67
CA ARG A 263 -9.07 12.82 19.79
C ARG A 263 -9.73 12.01 20.91
N ASN A 264 -9.22 10.81 21.16
CA ASN A 264 -9.83 9.86 22.07
C ASN A 264 -9.01 9.66 23.37
N GLN A 265 -8.08 10.56 23.71
CA GLN A 265 -7.29 10.43 24.96
C GLN A 265 -8.19 10.43 26.21
N ASP A 266 -9.34 11.10 26.14
CA ASP A 266 -10.32 11.18 27.24
C ASP A 266 -11.48 10.15 27.09
N TYR A 267 -11.43 9.27 26.08
CA TYR A 267 -12.48 8.27 25.86
C TYR A 267 -12.33 7.11 26.85
N LEU A 268 -13.10 7.14 27.94
CA LEU A 268 -13.29 5.98 28.81
C LEU A 268 -14.24 4.98 28.14
N PRO A 269 -13.82 3.72 27.91
CA PRO A 269 -14.72 2.68 27.41
C PRO A 269 -15.93 2.56 28.32
N ARG A 270 -17.15 2.53 27.75
CA ARG A 270 -18.42 2.50 28.49
C ARG A 270 -18.48 1.38 29.52
N ASP A 271 -17.80 0.26 29.25
CA ASP A 271 -17.73 -0.92 30.13
C ASP A 271 -16.92 -0.71 31.42
N GLN A 272 -16.13 0.36 31.53
CA GLN A 272 -15.42 0.73 32.76
C GLN A 272 -16.18 1.74 33.64
N SER A 273 -17.29 2.30 33.15
CA SER A 273 -18.09 3.27 33.91
C SER A 273 -19.04 2.63 34.94
N ALA A 274 -19.22 1.30 34.89
CA ALA A 274 -20.15 0.58 35.77
C ALA A 274 -19.52 0.07 37.08
N THR A 275 -18.23 0.29 37.35
CA THR A 275 -17.54 -0.28 38.53
C THR A 275 -17.23 0.75 39.63
N LYS A 276 -18.02 1.81 39.75
CA LYS A 276 -17.96 2.72 40.91
C LYS A 276 -19.36 3.19 41.33
N SER A 277 -20.17 2.23 41.74
CA SER A 277 -21.30 2.47 42.66
C SER A 277 -21.29 1.35 43.70
N GLN A 278 -20.46 1.51 44.73
CA GLN A 278 -20.63 0.89 46.04
C GLN A 278 -20.50 2.01 47.08
#